data_AF-A0A7C1NBJ1-F1
#
_entry.id   AF-A0A7C1NBJ1-F1
#
_cell.length_a   1.000
_cell.length_b   1.000
_cell.length_c   1.000
_cell.angle_alpha   90.00
_cell.angle_beta   90.00
_cell.angle_gamma   90.00
#
_symmetry.space_group_name_H-M   'P 1'
#
loop_
_entity.id
_entity.type
_entity.pdbx_description
1 polymer ?
#
loop_
_entity_poly.entity_id
_entity_poly.type
_entity_poly.pdbx_seq_one_letter_code
_entity_poly.pdbx_strand_id
1 'polypeptide(L)'
;MGMMEKMMDRMMGKMSKEEKEDMMSKMMDKFFADMTVEDKQKMMEEMMPKMMEGVNMMEMMPKMMMSMMGGGEGQGGIMGMMSKMMEGGKEKEMLIMTQMMHEMMPNCLVMMLPRMPKENKIEFVLKMVTSLMEQGGAGMSEKEKKDFVLKVTDKVKT
;
A
#
# COMPACT_ATOMS: atom_id res chain seq x y z
N MET A 1 -6.82 -4.67 -44.67
CA MET A 1 -7.97 -4.65 -43.75
C MET A 1 -9.21 -5.19 -44.44
N GLY A 2 -9.69 -6.34 -43.99
CA GLY A 2 -10.88 -7.00 -44.55
C GLY A 2 -12.16 -6.22 -44.25
N MET A 3 -13.22 -6.48 -45.02
CA MET A 3 -14.53 -5.82 -44.83
C MET A 3 -15.10 -6.05 -43.42
N MET A 4 -14.78 -7.21 -42.83
CA MET A 4 -15.17 -7.61 -41.47
C MET A 4 -14.45 -6.80 -40.38
N GLU A 5 -13.18 -6.47 -40.60
CA GLU A 5 -12.33 -5.70 -39.68
C GLU A 5 -12.82 -4.26 -39.57
N LYS A 6 -13.14 -3.63 -40.71
CA LYS A 6 -13.74 -2.28 -40.74
C LYS A 6 -15.11 -2.19 -40.07
N MET A 7 -15.89 -3.28 -40.11
CA MET A 7 -17.20 -3.33 -39.47
C MET A 7 -17.07 -3.45 -37.95
N MET A 8 -16.12 -4.28 -37.47
CA MET A 8 -15.78 -4.38 -36.05
C MET A 8 -15.23 -3.06 -35.49
N ASP A 9 -14.31 -2.40 -36.20
CA ASP A 9 -13.77 -1.10 -35.79
C ASP A 9 -14.85 -0.03 -35.68
N ARG A 10 -15.80 -0.02 -36.61
CA ARG A 10 -16.91 0.95 -36.59
C ARG A 10 -17.91 0.68 -35.48
N MET A 11 -18.10 -0.59 -35.12
CA MET A 11 -18.97 -1.00 -34.02
C MET A 11 -18.32 -0.67 -32.67
N MET A 12 -17.05 -1.02 -32.50
CA MET A 12 -16.27 -0.64 -31.31
C MET A 12 -16.13 0.88 -31.22
N GLY A 13 -15.91 1.60 -32.31
CA GLY A 13 -15.80 3.06 -32.30
C GLY A 13 -17.04 3.80 -31.77
N LYS A 14 -18.22 3.16 -31.77
CA LYS A 14 -19.48 3.73 -31.29
C LYS A 14 -19.80 3.41 -29.83
N MET A 15 -19.06 2.49 -29.20
CA MET A 15 -19.26 2.13 -27.80
C MET A 15 -18.53 3.11 -26.88
N SER A 16 -19.11 3.37 -25.71
CA SER A 16 -18.44 4.09 -24.63
C SER A 16 -17.26 3.28 -24.08
N LYS A 17 -16.33 3.95 -23.39
CA LYS A 17 -15.18 3.26 -22.77
C LYS A 17 -15.64 2.20 -21.75
N GLU A 18 -16.65 2.53 -20.96
CA GLU A 18 -17.22 1.64 -19.95
C GLU A 18 -17.83 0.38 -20.58
N GLU A 19 -18.55 0.52 -21.70
CA GLU A 19 -19.13 -0.63 -22.42
C GLU A 19 -18.04 -1.52 -23.06
N LYS A 20 -16.94 -0.92 -23.53
CA LYS A 20 -15.80 -1.69 -24.05
C LYS A 20 -15.10 -2.47 -22.95
N GLU A 21 -14.86 -1.83 -21.80
CA GLU A 21 -14.21 -2.45 -20.65
C GLU A 21 -15.07 -3.58 -20.08
N ASP A 22 -16.38 -3.36 -19.93
CA ASP A 22 -17.33 -4.39 -19.50
C ASP A 22 -17.42 -5.55 -20.51
N MET A 23 -17.43 -5.26 -21.81
CA MET A 23 -17.41 -6.29 -22.85
C MET A 23 -16.11 -7.09 -22.85
N MET A 24 -14.95 -6.43 -22.70
CA MET A 24 -13.64 -7.08 -22.60
C MET A 24 -13.55 -7.96 -21.34
N SER A 25 -14.02 -7.44 -20.20
CA SER A 25 -14.07 -8.18 -18.93
C SER A 25 -14.93 -9.44 -19.05
N LYS A 26 -16.15 -9.31 -19.57
CA LYS A 26 -17.06 -10.45 -19.80
C LYS A 26 -16.50 -11.47 -20.79
N MET A 27 -15.78 -11.01 -21.82
CA MET A 27 -15.17 -11.89 -22.81
C MET A 27 -13.97 -12.64 -22.21
N MET A 28 -13.16 -11.98 -21.38
CA MET A 28 -12.09 -12.62 -20.61
C MET A 28 -12.66 -13.65 -19.63
N ASP A 29 -13.66 -13.28 -18.83
CA ASP A 29 -14.27 -14.18 -17.86
C ASP A 29 -14.84 -15.45 -18.53
N LYS A 30 -15.49 -15.30 -19.69
CA LYS A 30 -15.96 -16.45 -20.48
C LYS A 30 -14.83 -17.25 -21.09
N PHE A 31 -13.79 -16.59 -21.60
CA PHE A 31 -12.62 -17.27 -22.16
C PHE A 31 -11.89 -18.10 -21.10
N PHE A 32 -11.87 -17.61 -19.86
CA PHE A 32 -11.25 -18.25 -18.72
C PHE A 32 -12.18 -19.18 -17.93
N ALA A 33 -13.49 -19.15 -18.16
CA ALA A 33 -14.45 -20.00 -17.44
C ALA A 33 -14.26 -21.49 -17.74
N ASP A 34 -13.88 -21.81 -18.98
CA ASP A 34 -13.71 -23.19 -19.45
C ASP A 34 -12.26 -23.71 -19.29
N MET A 35 -11.38 -22.91 -18.69
CA MET A 35 -9.97 -23.25 -18.47
C MET A 35 -9.69 -23.62 -17.01
N THR A 36 -8.89 -24.67 -16.81
CA THR A 36 -8.37 -25.01 -15.47
C THR A 36 -7.35 -23.97 -14.99
N VAL A 37 -7.07 -23.96 -13.68
CA VAL A 37 -6.08 -23.03 -13.09
C VAL A 37 -4.69 -23.30 -13.66
N GLU A 38 -4.38 -24.57 -13.92
CA GLU A 38 -3.12 -25.02 -14.53
C GLU A 38 -2.99 -24.53 -15.98
N ASP A 39 -4.07 -24.58 -16.77
CA ASP A 39 -4.08 -24.08 -18.14
C ASP A 39 -3.95 -22.55 -18.19
N LYS A 40 -4.58 -21.84 -17.24
CA LYS A 40 -4.41 -20.39 -17.07
C LYS A 40 -2.97 -20.03 -16.76
N GLN A 41 -2.32 -20.76 -15.85
CA GLN A 41 -0.92 -20.52 -15.49
C GLN A 41 0.00 -20.76 -16.67
N LYS A 42 -0.12 -21.89 -17.37
CA LYS A 42 0.70 -22.16 -18.57
C LYS A 42 0.49 -21.12 -19.66
N MET A 43 -0.76 -20.71 -19.90
CA MET A 43 -1.07 -19.68 -20.88
C MET A 43 -0.46 -18.32 -20.48
N MET A 44 -0.51 -17.96 -19.20
CA MET A 44 0.15 -16.74 -18.69
C MET A 44 1.67 -16.82 -18.81
N GLU A 45 2.27 -17.96 -18.49
CA GLU A 45 3.72 -18.21 -18.62
C GLU A 45 4.19 -18.19 -20.07
N GLU A 46 3.38 -18.66 -21.03
CA GLU A 46 3.73 -18.62 -22.45
C GLU A 46 3.43 -17.27 -23.12
N MET A 47 2.41 -16.54 -22.67
CA MET A 47 2.08 -15.22 -23.22
C MET A 47 2.96 -14.09 -22.67
N MET A 48 3.42 -14.18 -21.41
CA MET A 48 4.29 -13.15 -20.82
C MET A 48 5.56 -12.88 -21.65
N PRO A 49 6.32 -13.90 -22.08
CA PRO A 49 7.49 -13.73 -22.93
C PRO A 49 7.13 -13.11 -24.28
N LYS A 50 6.04 -13.57 -24.91
CA LYS A 50 5.59 -13.04 -26.22
C LYS A 50 5.13 -11.58 -26.14
N MET A 51 4.56 -11.15 -25.01
CA MET A 51 4.27 -9.75 -24.74
C MET A 51 5.54 -8.92 -24.52
N MET A 52 6.61 -9.54 -24.01
CA MET A 52 7.93 -8.92 -23.85
C MET A 52 8.77 -8.96 -25.14
N GLU A 53 8.52 -9.89 -26.06
CA GLU A 53 9.26 -10.07 -27.33
C GLU A 53 9.05 -8.94 -28.35
N GLY A 54 8.08 -8.04 -28.12
CA GLY A 54 7.89 -6.82 -28.91
C GLY A 54 8.30 -5.54 -28.19
N VAL A 55 8.73 -5.62 -26.94
CA VAL A 55 9.01 -4.46 -26.08
C VAL A 55 10.51 -4.31 -25.94
N ASN A 56 11.08 -3.33 -26.63
CA ASN A 56 12.49 -2.99 -26.49
C ASN A 56 12.74 -2.44 -25.07
N MET A 57 13.13 -3.33 -24.15
CA MET A 57 13.27 -3.01 -22.72
C MET A 57 14.25 -1.84 -22.47
N MET A 58 15.22 -1.61 -23.37
CA MET A 58 16.15 -0.48 -23.30
C MET A 58 15.49 0.89 -23.52
N GLU A 59 14.42 0.99 -24.31
CA GLU A 59 13.72 2.26 -24.54
C GLU A 59 12.59 2.50 -23.54
N MET A 60 12.02 1.42 -22.99
CA MET A 60 10.87 1.52 -22.09
C MET A 60 11.28 1.84 -20.66
N MET A 61 12.41 1.31 -20.16
CA MET A 61 12.86 1.55 -18.79
C MET A 61 13.09 3.04 -18.49
N PRO A 62 13.75 3.83 -19.36
CA PRO A 62 13.89 5.27 -19.16
C PRO A 62 12.54 6.01 -19.24
N LYS A 63 11.66 5.65 -20.18
CA LYS A 63 10.32 6.26 -20.31
C LYS A 63 9.41 5.96 -19.12
N MET A 64 9.48 4.75 -18.58
CA MET A 64 8.74 4.33 -17.39
C MET A 64 9.26 5.05 -16.15
N MET A 65 10.59 5.23 -16.05
CA MET A 65 11.22 6.02 -15.00
C MET A 65 10.87 7.51 -15.11
N MET A 66 10.82 8.07 -16.33
CA MET A 66 10.42 9.48 -16.59
C MET A 66 8.93 9.71 -16.33
N SER A 67 8.08 8.73 -16.63
CA SER A 67 6.63 8.73 -16.32
C SER A 67 6.37 8.59 -14.81
N MET A 68 7.19 7.80 -14.10
CA MET A 68 7.14 7.70 -12.64
C MET A 68 7.65 8.95 -11.92
N MET A 69 8.67 9.62 -12.47
CA MET A 69 9.38 10.70 -11.79
C MET A 69 8.89 12.12 -12.15
N GLY A 70 7.78 12.24 -12.88
CA GLY A 70 7.07 13.52 -13.01
C GLY A 70 7.59 14.42 -14.14
N GLY A 71 7.44 13.97 -15.38
CA GLY A 71 7.82 14.75 -16.56
C GLY A 71 6.85 14.65 -17.74
N GLY A 72 5.55 14.46 -17.51
CA GLY A 72 4.55 14.46 -18.58
C GLY A 72 3.28 15.18 -18.15
N GLU A 73 2.79 16.09 -19.01
CA GLU A 73 1.52 16.82 -18.87
C GLU A 73 0.30 15.89 -19.01
N GLY A 74 0.19 14.92 -18.11
CA GLY A 74 -0.91 13.98 -18.07
C GLY A 74 -1.12 13.54 -16.63
N GLN A 75 -2.23 13.98 -16.05
CA GLN A 75 -2.76 13.52 -14.77
C GLN A 75 -2.50 12.02 -14.55
N GLY A 76 -1.74 11.65 -13.52
CA GLY A 76 -1.70 10.27 -13.05
C GLY A 76 -0.34 9.57 -12.98
N GLY A 77 0.75 10.29 -12.73
CA GLY A 77 1.93 9.64 -12.14
C GLY A 77 1.60 9.06 -10.75
N ILE A 78 2.47 8.19 -10.21
CA ILE A 78 2.33 7.62 -8.85
C ILE A 78 2.02 8.68 -7.81
N MET A 79 2.56 9.90 -7.98
CA MET A 79 2.29 11.05 -7.12
C MET A 79 0.83 11.52 -7.15
N GLY A 80 0.19 11.52 -8.33
CA GLY A 80 -1.25 11.84 -8.47
C GLY A 80 -2.16 10.71 -7.97
N MET A 81 -1.71 9.46 -8.09
CA MET A 81 -2.39 8.30 -7.52
C MET A 81 -2.28 8.29 -5.98
N MET A 82 -1.11 8.64 -5.42
CA MET A 82 -0.90 8.87 -3.99
C MET A 82 -1.76 10.00 -3.47
N SER A 83 -1.87 11.12 -4.19
CA SER A 83 -2.75 12.24 -3.81
C SER A 83 -4.23 11.82 -3.78
N LYS A 84 -4.70 11.04 -4.77
CA LYS A 84 -6.08 10.53 -4.79
C LYS A 84 -6.38 9.48 -3.73
N MET A 85 -5.43 8.58 -3.43
CA MET A 85 -5.55 7.65 -2.29
C MET A 85 -5.60 8.42 -0.97
N MET A 86 -4.79 9.47 -0.87
CA MET A 86 -4.88 10.39 0.24
C MET A 86 -6.28 11.02 0.29
N GLU A 87 -6.84 11.61 -0.76
CA GLU A 87 -8.07 12.42 -0.66
C GLU A 87 -9.37 11.69 -0.26
N GLY A 88 -9.47 10.35 -0.40
CA GLY A 88 -10.74 9.62 -0.25
C GLY A 88 -11.00 8.90 1.08
N GLY A 89 -10.00 8.71 1.94
CA GLY A 89 -10.09 7.80 3.11
C GLY A 89 -9.32 8.23 4.36
N LYS A 90 -8.76 9.45 4.38
CA LYS A 90 -7.71 9.85 5.34
C LYS A 90 -8.01 9.53 6.77
N GLU A 91 -9.21 9.79 7.29
CA GLU A 91 -9.43 9.63 8.73
C GLU A 91 -9.45 8.17 9.15
N LYS A 92 -10.21 7.31 8.47
CA LYS A 92 -10.27 5.88 8.82
C LYS A 92 -8.96 5.17 8.52
N GLU A 93 -8.32 5.45 7.39
CA GLU A 93 -7.01 4.86 7.07
C GLU A 93 -5.90 5.37 8.00
N MET A 94 -5.91 6.66 8.38
CA MET A 94 -4.96 7.21 9.35
C MET A 94 -5.19 6.62 10.74
N LEU A 95 -6.45 6.40 11.14
CA LEU A 95 -6.76 5.71 12.39
C LEU A 95 -6.27 4.26 12.36
N ILE A 96 -6.45 3.53 11.26
CA ILE A 96 -5.94 2.16 11.09
C ILE A 96 -4.40 2.15 11.14
N MET A 97 -3.74 3.07 10.44
CA MET A 97 -2.27 3.19 10.44
C MET A 97 -1.74 3.54 11.84
N THR A 98 -2.42 4.47 12.52
CA THR A 98 -2.10 4.86 13.89
C THR A 98 -2.27 3.68 14.84
N GLN A 99 -3.37 2.95 14.75
CA GLN A 99 -3.65 1.77 15.56
C GLN A 99 -2.60 0.68 15.33
N MET A 100 -2.24 0.43 14.07
CA MET A 100 -1.18 -0.51 13.72
C MET A 100 0.16 -0.12 14.34
N MET A 101 0.51 1.18 14.34
CA MET A 101 1.72 1.67 15.03
C MET A 101 1.66 1.46 16.54
N HIS A 102 0.49 1.67 17.16
CA HIS A 102 0.29 1.47 18.60
C HIS A 102 0.49 0.00 19.02
N GLU A 103 0.13 -0.95 18.16
CA GLU A 103 0.32 -2.38 18.44
C GLU A 103 1.73 -2.87 18.09
N MET A 104 2.32 -2.36 17.01
CA MET A 104 3.67 -2.76 16.61
C MET A 104 4.75 -2.27 17.57
N MET A 105 4.63 -1.03 18.08
CA MET A 105 5.68 -0.42 18.90
C MET A 105 6.00 -1.25 20.17
N PRO A 106 5.02 -1.70 20.99
CA PRO A 106 5.29 -2.58 22.12
C PRO A 106 5.93 -3.91 21.71
N ASN A 107 5.47 -4.52 20.61
CA ASN A 107 6.00 -5.80 20.12
C ASN A 107 7.47 -5.68 19.68
N CYS A 108 7.88 -4.56 19.08
CA CYS A 108 9.27 -4.28 18.76
C CYS A 108 10.15 -4.29 20.02
N LEU A 109 9.66 -3.74 21.14
CA LEU A 109 10.41 -3.73 22.40
C LEU A 109 10.56 -5.12 23.00
N VAL A 110 9.53 -5.97 22.90
CA VAL A 110 9.57 -7.38 23.35
C VAL A 110 10.67 -8.16 22.63
N MET A 111 10.87 -7.90 21.34
CA MET A 111 11.91 -8.57 20.55
C MET A 111 13.30 -7.96 20.76
N MET A 112 13.37 -6.63 20.87
CA MET A 112 14.64 -5.90 20.93
C MET A 112 15.27 -5.94 22.32
N LEU A 113 14.50 -5.68 23.38
CA LEU A 113 15.02 -5.53 24.73
C LEU A 113 15.83 -6.75 25.16
N PRO A 114 15.38 -8.01 25.02
CA PRO A 114 16.16 -9.17 25.46
C PRO A 114 17.56 -9.26 24.83
N ARG A 115 17.70 -8.83 23.58
CA ARG A 115 18.95 -8.89 22.79
C ARG A 115 19.93 -7.75 23.08
N MET A 116 19.47 -6.72 23.79
CA MET A 116 20.30 -5.57 24.13
C MET A 116 21.30 -5.89 25.27
N PRO A 117 22.51 -5.30 25.29
CA PRO A 117 23.43 -5.40 26.44
C PRO A 117 22.79 -4.90 27.74
N LYS A 118 23.15 -5.49 28.88
CA LYS A 118 22.54 -5.18 30.20
C LYS A 118 22.70 -3.72 30.59
N GLU A 119 23.86 -3.17 30.28
CA GLU A 119 24.27 -1.80 30.57
C GLU A 119 23.41 -0.80 29.78
N ASN A 120 23.15 -1.12 28.51
CA ASN A 120 22.36 -0.29 27.61
C ASN A 120 20.85 -0.41 27.87
N LYS A 121 20.38 -1.58 28.35
CA LYS A 121 18.97 -1.84 28.66
C LYS A 121 18.41 -0.84 29.67
N ILE A 122 19.13 -0.63 30.77
CA ILE A 122 18.67 0.24 31.85
C ILE A 122 18.55 1.68 31.35
N GLU A 123 19.59 2.20 30.71
CA GLU A 123 19.59 3.56 30.16
C GLU A 123 18.49 3.76 29.12
N PHE A 124 18.32 2.79 28.21
CA PHE A 124 17.30 2.83 27.18
C PHE A 124 15.88 2.84 27.76
N VAL A 125 15.59 1.94 28.71
CA VAL A 125 14.27 1.86 29.37
C VAL A 125 13.98 3.15 30.15
N LEU A 126 14.97 3.69 30.87
CA LEU A 126 14.80 4.95 31.59
C LEU A 126 14.46 6.11 30.64
N LYS A 127 15.20 6.27 29.54
CA LYS A 127 14.90 7.29 28.52
C LYS A 127 13.48 7.16 27.98
N MET A 128 13.07 5.94 27.63
CA MET A 128 11.71 5.67 27.15
C MET A 128 10.63 6.02 28.18
N VAL A 129 10.78 5.56 29.42
CA VAL A 129 9.80 5.83 30.48
C VAL A 129 9.68 7.32 30.74
N THR A 130 10.80 8.04 30.83
CA THR A 130 10.78 9.51 30.99
C THR A 130 10.01 10.18 29.87
N SER A 131 10.32 9.87 28.60
CA SER A 131 9.60 10.45 27.47
C SER A 131 8.11 10.11 27.47
N LEU A 132 7.74 8.87 27.80
CA LEU A 132 6.34 8.46 27.89
C LEU A 132 5.59 9.17 29.02
N MET A 133 6.24 9.41 30.17
CA MET A 133 5.61 10.10 31.30
C MET A 133 5.45 11.60 31.03
N GLU A 134 6.46 12.24 30.44
CA GLU A 134 6.42 13.67 30.11
C GLU A 134 5.39 13.95 29.00
N GLN A 135 5.46 13.20 27.90
CA GLN A 135 4.60 13.43 26.75
C GLN A 135 3.19 12.86 26.95
N GLY A 136 3.07 11.72 27.66
CA GLY A 136 1.77 11.11 27.96
C GLY A 136 0.90 11.96 28.88
N GLY A 137 1.52 12.79 29.74
CA GLY A 137 0.83 13.75 30.59
C GLY A 137 0.61 15.14 29.96
N ALA A 138 0.99 15.34 28.69
CA ALA A 138 0.84 16.63 28.03
C ALA A 138 -0.65 17.01 27.92
N GLY A 139 -0.99 18.25 28.29
CA GLY A 139 -2.37 18.74 28.28
C GLY A 139 -3.24 18.32 29.48
N MET A 140 -2.71 17.51 30.40
CA MET A 140 -3.41 17.12 31.64
C MET A 140 -3.21 18.16 32.75
N SER A 141 -4.19 18.26 33.66
CA SER A 141 -4.02 18.97 34.93
C SER A 141 -3.08 18.23 35.88
N GLU A 142 -2.57 18.91 36.91
CA GLU A 142 -1.68 18.29 37.90
C GLU A 142 -2.31 17.11 38.65
N LYS A 143 -3.63 17.12 38.85
CA LYS A 143 -4.35 16.00 39.47
C LYS A 143 -4.42 14.80 38.52
N GLU A 144 -4.71 15.03 37.24
CA GLU A 144 -4.76 13.99 36.21
C GLU A 144 -3.38 13.39 35.94
N LYS A 145 -2.32 14.21 35.90
CA LYS A 145 -0.94 13.71 35.80
C LYS A 145 -0.58 12.79 36.97
N LYS A 146 -0.94 13.17 38.20
CA LYS A 146 -0.71 12.32 39.39
C LYS A 146 -1.44 10.99 39.29
N ASP A 147 -2.72 11.00 38.89
CA ASP A 147 -3.51 9.78 38.68
C ASP A 147 -2.93 8.91 37.55
N PHE A 148 -2.51 9.52 36.45
CA PHE A 148 -1.83 8.85 35.33
C PHE A 148 -0.56 8.13 35.79
N VAL A 149 0.33 8.85 36.49
CA VAL A 149 1.58 8.28 37.02
C VAL A 149 1.30 7.14 37.99
N LEU A 150 0.31 7.29 38.89
CA LEU A 150 -0.08 6.22 39.82
C LEU A 150 -0.54 4.97 39.07
N LYS A 151 -1.45 5.11 38.10
CA LYS A 151 -1.94 3.98 37.28
C LYS A 151 -0.82 3.25 36.54
N VAL A 152 0.13 3.99 35.98
CA VAL A 152 1.28 3.40 35.28
C VAL A 152 2.20 2.69 36.25
N THR A 153 2.59 3.36 37.34
CA THR A 153 3.53 2.82 38.32
C THR A 153 2.97 1.60 39.06
N ASP A 154 1.67 1.56 39.36
CA ASP A 154 1.03 0.40 39.99
C ASP A 154 1.02 -0.83 39.10
N LYS A 155 1.00 -0.65 37.77
CA LYS A 155 0.99 -1.77 36.82
C LYS A 155 2.37 -2.38 36.55
N VAL A 156 3.45 -1.65 36.85
CA VAL A 156 4.84 -2.11 36.65
C VAL A 156 5.52 -2.58 37.93
N LYS A 157 4.90 -2.37 39.10
CA LYS A 157 5.34 -2.99 40.35
C LYS A 157 5.07 -4.50 40.27
N THR A 158 6.13 -5.27 40.04
CA THR A 158 6.15 -6.75 40.12
C THR A 158 6.56 -7.22 41.49
#